data_AF-A0A956A6G1-F1
#
_entry.id   AF-A0A956A6G1-F1
#
_cell.length_a   1.000
_cell.length_b   1.000
_cell.length_c   1.000
_cell.angle_alpha   90.00
_cell.angle_beta   90.00
_cell.angle_gamma   90.00
#
_symmetry.space_group_name_H-M   'P 1'
#
loop_
_entity.id
_entity.type
_entity.pdbx_description
1 polymer ?
#
loop_
_entity_poly.entity_id
_entity_poly.type
_entity_poly.pdbx_seq_one_letter_code
_entity_poly.pdbx_strand_id
1 'polypeptide(L)'
;LRIAVPETIWDVARGDVPLWVERMGGVAVVKNPYSNAGQGVYTITSPRELDAFMSLAHRYDRFIVQALVGNSRWSSLGRDGRLYHIGTVPDRHGRIYVSDLRFMVGAGPGGFFPIALYARRARAPLTEEITPDTDSWAMLGTNLSVKADDGGWDTETARLRLMDSRDFNKLGVGVDDLIEGYVQTVLAITAIDRMATQLVNQKGAFRPRVFASMNPDEALVQEILDKC
;
A
#
# COMPACT_ATOMS: atom_id res chain seq x y z
N LEU A 1 18.12 -10.20 7.59
CA LEU A 1 16.88 -10.12 6.79
C LEU A 1 16.20 -8.79 7.09
N ARG A 2 15.81 -8.03 6.06
CA ARG A 2 15.14 -6.71 6.14
C ARG A 2 13.81 -6.84 5.38
N ILE A 3 12.75 -6.22 5.90
CA ILE A 3 11.49 -6.11 5.16
C ILE A 3 11.69 -5.08 4.04
N ALA A 4 11.49 -5.49 2.79
CA ALA A 4 11.64 -4.64 1.64
C ALA A 4 10.41 -3.73 1.50
N VAL A 5 10.63 -2.42 1.57
CA VAL A 5 9.61 -1.40 1.35
C VAL A 5 10.22 -0.25 0.55
N PRO A 6 9.45 0.45 -0.29
CA PRO A 6 9.86 1.75 -0.80
C PRO A 6 10.17 2.69 0.37
N GLU A 7 10.97 3.74 0.12
CA GLU A 7 11.21 4.75 1.14
C GLU A 7 9.88 5.26 1.69
N THR A 8 9.73 5.19 3.01
CA THR A 8 8.46 5.45 3.69
C THR A 8 8.75 6.34 4.89
N ILE A 9 8.10 7.48 4.93
CA ILE A 9 8.15 8.43 6.03
C ILE A 9 6.83 8.31 6.79
N TRP A 10 6.92 7.94 8.05
CA TRP A 10 5.77 7.75 8.93
C TRP A 10 5.46 9.06 9.68
N ASP A 11 4.23 9.16 10.21
CA ASP A 11 3.79 10.21 11.13
C ASP A 11 3.95 11.65 10.59
N VAL A 12 3.92 11.81 9.27
CA VAL A 12 4.04 13.10 8.60
C VAL A 12 2.79 13.94 8.91
N ALA A 13 2.99 15.10 9.53
CA ALA A 13 1.90 16.06 9.73
C ALA A 13 1.37 16.52 8.36
N ARG A 14 0.06 16.77 8.24
CA ARG A 14 -0.54 17.24 6.98
C ARG A 14 0.22 18.40 6.36
N GLY A 15 0.62 19.38 7.16
CA GLY A 15 1.35 20.57 6.72
C GLY A 15 2.74 20.28 6.13
N ASP A 16 3.35 19.15 6.49
CA ASP A 16 4.67 18.74 6.02
C ASP A 16 4.62 17.86 4.77
N VAL A 17 3.42 17.41 4.34
CA VAL A 17 3.27 16.56 3.15
C VAL A 17 3.90 17.18 1.90
N PRO A 18 3.66 18.46 1.55
CA PRO A 18 4.26 19.08 0.36
C PRO A 18 5.80 19.00 0.35
N LEU A 19 6.44 19.23 1.50
CA LEU A 19 7.89 19.16 1.65
C LEU A 19 8.43 17.75 1.33
N TRP A 20 7.74 16.71 1.79
CA TRP A 20 8.16 15.33 1.52
C TRP A 20 7.90 14.93 0.06
N VAL A 21 6.81 15.38 -0.54
CA VAL A 21 6.55 15.19 -1.98
C VAL A 21 7.66 15.83 -2.82
N GLU A 22 8.06 17.06 -2.49
CA GLU A 22 9.17 17.75 -3.16
C GLU A 22 10.48 16.95 -3.01
N ARG A 23 10.82 16.51 -1.80
CA ARG A 23 12.01 15.68 -1.54
C ARG A 23 12.03 14.37 -2.33
N MET A 24 10.86 13.79 -2.60
CA MET A 24 10.71 12.58 -3.41
C MET A 24 10.71 12.85 -4.93
N GLY A 25 11.00 14.09 -5.36
CA GLY A 25 11.08 14.47 -6.77
C GLY A 25 9.74 14.89 -7.37
N GLY A 26 8.80 15.36 -6.54
CA GLY A 26 7.49 15.87 -6.97
C GLY A 26 6.42 14.79 -7.19
N VAL A 27 6.77 13.51 -7.03
CA VAL A 27 5.83 12.40 -7.09
C VAL A 27 5.95 11.54 -5.82
N ALA A 28 4.82 11.11 -5.26
CA ALA A 28 4.77 10.30 -4.06
C ALA A 28 3.39 9.62 -3.91
N VAL A 29 3.28 8.71 -2.95
CA VAL A 29 1.99 8.20 -2.46
C VAL A 29 1.78 8.69 -1.05
N VAL A 30 0.67 9.39 -0.81
CA VAL A 30 0.24 9.82 0.52
C VAL A 30 -0.86 8.88 1.00
N LYS A 31 -0.75 8.37 2.22
CA LYS A 31 -1.70 7.42 2.79
C LYS A 31 -2.19 7.91 4.14
N ASN A 32 -3.50 7.92 4.33
CA ASN A 32 -4.10 7.88 5.64
C ASN A 32 -3.96 6.45 6.19
N PRO A 33 -3.13 6.22 7.23
CA PRO A 33 -2.84 4.88 7.75
C PRO A 33 -4.04 4.21 8.43
N TYR A 34 -5.11 4.95 8.69
CA TYR A 34 -6.28 4.49 9.45
C TYR A 34 -7.50 4.23 8.55
N SER A 35 -7.36 4.37 7.23
CA SER A 35 -8.43 4.10 6.27
C SER A 35 -8.33 2.70 5.67
N ASN A 36 -9.42 2.23 5.05
CA ASN A 36 -9.56 0.86 4.54
C ASN A 36 -10.09 0.83 3.10
N ALA A 37 -9.97 -0.34 2.46
CA ALA A 37 -10.49 -0.63 1.12
C ALA A 37 -9.95 0.32 0.01
N GLY A 38 -8.74 0.86 0.19
CA GLY A 38 -8.15 1.80 -0.77
C GLY A 38 -8.66 3.22 -0.67
N GLN A 39 -9.59 3.48 0.25
CA GLN A 39 -9.88 4.86 0.65
C GLN A 39 -8.68 5.41 1.43
N GLY A 40 -8.41 6.70 1.27
CA GLY A 40 -7.28 7.34 1.94
C GLY A 40 -5.91 7.02 1.35
N VAL A 41 -5.83 6.50 0.12
CA VAL A 41 -4.58 6.40 -0.65
C VAL A 41 -4.63 7.40 -1.79
N TYR A 42 -3.64 8.27 -1.85
CA TYR A 42 -3.55 9.36 -2.82
C TYR A 42 -2.24 9.23 -3.58
N THR A 43 -2.33 9.01 -4.89
CA THR A 43 -1.18 9.10 -5.78
C THR A 43 -0.98 10.57 -6.14
N ILE A 44 0.20 11.10 -5.82
CA ILE A 44 0.57 12.47 -6.14
C ILE A 44 1.57 12.38 -7.28
N THR A 45 1.12 12.73 -8.47
CA THR A 45 1.91 12.73 -9.71
C THR A 45 1.93 14.10 -10.40
N SER A 46 1.20 15.06 -9.85
CA SER A 46 1.16 16.46 -10.30
C SER A 46 0.90 17.42 -9.13
N PRO A 47 1.27 18.72 -9.27
CA PRO A 47 0.92 19.75 -8.29
C PRO A 47 -0.59 19.83 -8.03
N ARG A 48 -1.42 19.63 -9.06
CA ARG A 48 -2.88 19.64 -8.94
C ARG A 48 -3.40 18.55 -7.99
N GLU A 49 -2.85 17.34 -8.07
CA GLU A 49 -3.23 16.25 -7.15
C GLU A 49 -2.78 16.55 -5.71
N LEU A 50 -1.62 17.19 -5.54
CA LEU A 50 -1.16 17.66 -4.23
C LEU A 50 -2.12 18.71 -3.65
N ASP A 51 -2.47 19.73 -4.44
CA ASP A 51 -3.40 20.78 -4.03
C ASP A 51 -4.78 20.21 -3.70
N ALA A 52 -5.25 19.23 -4.48
CA ALA A 52 -6.49 18.52 -4.22
C ALA A 52 -6.43 17.78 -2.87
N PHE A 53 -5.36 17.01 -2.61
CA PHE A 53 -5.16 16.33 -1.33
C PHE A 53 -5.11 17.33 -0.16
N MET A 54 -4.39 18.44 -0.33
CA MET A 54 -4.25 19.48 0.69
C MET A 54 -5.55 20.24 0.94
N SER A 55 -6.49 20.24 -0.01
CA SER A 55 -7.81 20.88 0.14
C SER A 55 -8.86 19.98 0.80
N LEU A 56 -8.61 18.66 0.89
CA LEU A 56 -9.53 17.73 1.53
C LEU A 56 -9.64 18.01 3.03
N ALA A 57 -10.84 17.82 3.56
CA ALA A 57 -11.06 17.75 5.00
C ALA A 57 -10.62 16.36 5.49
N HIS A 58 -9.61 16.33 6.36
CA HIS A 58 -9.11 15.10 6.96
C HIS A 58 -9.48 15.08 8.45
N ARG A 59 -9.93 13.92 8.93
CA ARG A 59 -10.19 13.70 10.36
C ARG A 59 -8.91 13.53 11.17
N TYR A 60 -7.92 12.90 10.56
CA TYR A 60 -6.60 12.61 11.13
C TYR A 60 -5.57 13.57 10.53
N ASP A 61 -4.49 13.83 11.26
CA ASP A 61 -3.44 14.77 10.86
C ASP A 61 -2.09 14.10 10.59
N ARG A 62 -1.97 12.80 10.89
CA ARG A 62 -0.78 11.99 10.61
C ARG A 62 -0.96 11.12 9.37
N PHE A 63 -0.02 11.26 8.44
CA PHE A 63 0.01 10.57 7.17
C PHE A 63 1.30 9.77 7.00
N ILE A 64 1.25 8.78 6.11
CA ILE A 64 2.43 8.15 5.56
C ILE A 64 2.70 8.78 4.20
N VAL A 65 3.91 9.29 4.00
CA VAL A 65 4.40 9.69 2.67
C VAL A 65 5.40 8.65 2.22
N GLN A 66 5.11 8.00 1.10
CA GLN A 66 5.90 6.89 0.58
C GLN A 66 6.35 7.18 -0.85
N ALA A 67 7.58 6.78 -1.18
CA ALA A 67 8.09 6.82 -2.53
C ALA A 67 7.17 6.02 -3.47
N LEU A 68 6.66 6.70 -4.48
CA LEU A 68 5.83 6.14 -5.53
C LEU A 68 6.69 5.23 -6.42
N VAL A 69 6.29 3.98 -6.48
CA VAL A 69 6.81 3.01 -7.45
C VAL A 69 5.86 3.05 -8.65
N GLY A 70 6.31 3.69 -9.73
CA GLY A 70 5.54 3.90 -10.95
C GLY A 70 6.24 3.29 -12.15
N ASN A 71 6.10 3.93 -13.31
CA ASN A 71 6.98 3.67 -14.44
C ASN A 71 8.38 4.27 -14.18
N SER A 72 9.42 3.74 -14.82
CA SER A 72 10.80 4.23 -14.69
C SER A 72 10.96 5.74 -14.96
N ARG A 73 10.09 6.32 -15.81
CA ARG A 73 10.08 7.76 -16.12
C ARG A 73 9.46 8.64 -15.03
N TRP A 74 8.53 8.12 -14.24
CA TRP A 74 7.75 8.90 -13.27
C TRP A 74 7.65 8.26 -11.87
N SER A 75 8.65 7.48 -11.47
CA SER A 75 8.82 7.05 -10.08
C SER A 75 9.51 8.09 -9.21
N SER A 76 9.25 8.04 -7.91
CA SER A 76 9.92 8.89 -6.92
C SER A 76 11.43 8.68 -6.89
N LEU A 77 12.13 9.73 -6.49
CA LEU A 77 13.52 9.64 -6.04
C LEU A 77 13.52 9.12 -4.60
N GLY A 78 14.12 7.95 -4.40
CA GLY A 78 14.35 7.39 -3.08
C GLY A 78 15.82 7.48 -2.67
N ARG A 79 16.07 7.40 -1.36
CA ARG A 79 17.42 7.37 -0.76
C ARG A 79 18.31 6.27 -1.34
N ASP A 80 17.73 5.08 -1.55
CA ASP A 80 18.44 3.89 -2.06
C ASP A 80 18.33 3.75 -3.59
N GLY A 81 17.86 4.81 -4.28
CA GLY A 81 17.63 4.82 -5.72
C GLY A 81 16.15 4.84 -6.11
N ARG A 82 15.89 4.67 -7.41
CA ARG A 82 14.54 4.71 -8.00
C ARG A 82 14.01 3.30 -8.22
N LEU A 83 12.92 2.96 -7.53
CA LEU A 83 12.15 1.73 -7.80
C LEU A 83 11.11 2.00 -8.89
N TYR A 84 10.84 1.02 -9.73
CA TYR A 84 9.79 1.09 -10.76
C TYR A 84 9.18 -0.29 -11.00
N HIS A 85 7.96 -0.30 -11.52
CA HIS A 85 7.26 -1.52 -11.89
C HIS A 85 7.82 -2.11 -13.18
N ILE A 86 8.11 -3.42 -13.15
CA ILE A 86 8.33 -4.23 -14.35
C ILE A 86 6.97 -4.55 -15.02
N GLY A 87 5.92 -4.65 -14.21
CA GLY A 87 4.57 -4.96 -14.66
C GLY A 87 4.36 -6.44 -14.98
N THR A 88 3.14 -6.79 -15.38
CA THR A 88 2.78 -8.12 -15.89
C THR A 88 3.51 -8.46 -17.18
N VAL A 89 3.48 -9.74 -17.59
CA VAL A 89 3.80 -10.11 -18.98
C VAL A 89 2.95 -9.26 -19.92
N PRO A 90 3.54 -8.65 -20.97
CA PRO A 90 2.79 -7.84 -21.91
C PRO A 90 1.62 -8.60 -22.53
N ASP A 91 0.47 -7.93 -22.68
CA ASP A 91 -0.64 -8.50 -23.42
C ASP A 91 -0.38 -8.51 -24.94
N ARG A 92 -1.37 -8.95 -25.72
CA ARG A 92 -1.27 -9.01 -27.20
C ARG A 92 -1.05 -7.64 -27.86
N HIS A 93 -1.27 -6.55 -27.14
CA HIS A 93 -1.03 -5.18 -27.60
C HIS A 93 0.26 -4.59 -27.01
N GLY A 94 1.09 -5.40 -26.36
CA GLY A 94 2.32 -4.96 -25.72
C GLY A 94 2.10 -4.20 -24.41
N ARG A 95 0.89 -4.21 -23.85
CA ARG A 95 0.58 -3.44 -22.64
C ARG A 95 0.94 -4.23 -21.38
N ILE A 96 1.61 -3.56 -20.45
CA ILE A 96 1.91 -4.08 -19.12
C ILE A 96 0.97 -3.46 -18.09
N TYR A 97 0.72 -4.18 -17.00
CA TYR A 97 -0.13 -3.72 -15.91
C TYR A 97 0.61 -3.84 -14.59
N VAL A 98 0.33 -2.93 -13.65
CA VAL A 98 0.73 -3.14 -12.26
C VAL A 98 -0.12 -4.26 -11.66
N SER A 99 0.52 -5.13 -10.89
CA SER A 99 -0.15 -6.12 -10.07
C SER A 99 0.48 -6.18 -8.69
N ASP A 100 -0.33 -6.48 -7.68
CA ASP A 100 0.16 -6.89 -6.38
C ASP A 100 -0.03 -8.39 -6.19
N LEU A 101 0.73 -8.96 -5.27
CA LEU A 101 0.67 -10.38 -4.89
C LEU A 101 0.43 -10.46 -3.38
N ARG A 102 -0.49 -11.32 -2.96
CA ARG A 102 -0.89 -11.47 -1.56
C ARG A 102 -0.79 -12.92 -1.13
N PHE A 103 0.21 -13.20 -0.29
CA PHE A 103 0.32 -14.45 0.43
C PHE A 103 -0.56 -14.42 1.68
N MET A 104 -1.38 -15.44 1.82
CA MET A 104 -2.01 -15.80 3.09
C MET A 104 -1.16 -16.87 3.74
N VAL A 105 -0.70 -16.62 4.96
CA VAL A 105 0.20 -17.49 5.70
C VAL A 105 -0.44 -17.84 7.04
N GLY A 106 -0.40 -19.11 7.40
CA GLY A 106 -0.78 -19.61 8.71
C GLY A 106 0.46 -19.83 9.60
N ALA A 107 0.23 -19.87 10.91
CA ALA A 107 1.26 -20.21 11.89
C ALA A 107 0.74 -21.33 12.82
N GLY A 108 1.58 -22.30 13.11
CA GLY A 108 1.29 -23.39 14.04
C GLY A 108 2.55 -23.92 14.74
N PRO A 109 2.45 -25.02 15.52
CA PRO A 109 3.59 -25.57 16.25
C PRO A 109 4.80 -25.93 15.38
N GLY A 110 4.57 -26.25 14.09
CA GLY A 110 5.62 -26.54 13.11
C GLY A 110 6.19 -25.32 12.38
N GLY A 111 5.78 -24.09 12.75
CA GLY A 111 6.19 -22.85 12.10
C GLY A 111 5.14 -22.27 11.14
N PHE A 112 5.59 -21.38 10.27
CA PHE A 112 4.74 -20.74 9.26
C PHE A 112 4.52 -21.67 8.05
N PHE A 113 3.33 -21.61 7.46
CA PHE A 113 2.99 -22.35 6.23
C PHE A 113 2.07 -21.52 5.32
N PRO A 114 2.19 -21.64 3.98
CA PRO A 114 1.30 -20.94 3.06
C PRO A 114 -0.11 -21.55 3.09
N ILE A 115 -1.13 -20.70 3.04
CA ILE A 115 -2.56 -21.09 2.97
C ILE A 115 -3.08 -20.88 1.55
N ALA A 116 -2.89 -19.67 1.02
CA ALA A 116 -3.40 -19.29 -0.28
C ALA A 116 -2.61 -18.12 -0.86
N LEU A 117 -2.71 -17.97 -2.18
CA LEU A 117 -2.04 -16.93 -2.93
C LEU A 117 -3.00 -16.38 -3.99
N TYR A 118 -3.08 -15.06 -4.07
CA TYR A 118 -3.77 -14.39 -5.16
C TYR A 118 -3.08 -13.09 -5.51
N ALA A 119 -3.31 -12.61 -6.72
CA ALA A 119 -2.85 -11.32 -7.19
C ALA A 119 -4.03 -10.45 -7.61
N ARG A 120 -3.83 -9.14 -7.60
CA ARG A 120 -4.80 -8.19 -8.13
C ARG A 120 -4.10 -7.28 -9.12
N ARG A 121 -4.73 -7.06 -10.27
CA ARG A 121 -4.21 -6.21 -11.33
C ARG A 121 -4.85 -4.83 -11.29
N ALA A 122 -4.11 -3.80 -11.65
CA ALA A 122 -4.64 -2.48 -11.93
C ALA A 122 -5.67 -2.50 -13.09
N ARG A 123 -6.46 -1.43 -13.17
CA ARG A 123 -7.53 -1.29 -14.16
C ARG A 123 -6.97 -0.88 -15.52
N ALA A 124 -6.07 0.10 -15.52
CA ALA A 124 -5.42 0.64 -16.70
C ALA A 124 -3.98 0.11 -16.85
N PRO A 125 -3.46 0.03 -18.09
CA PRO A 125 -2.07 -0.33 -18.33
C PRO A 125 -1.13 0.77 -17.83
N LEU A 126 0.08 0.39 -17.43
CA LEU A 126 1.10 1.33 -16.98
C LEU A 126 1.73 2.04 -18.18
N THR A 127 1.57 3.37 -18.28
CA THR A 127 2.12 4.17 -19.38
C THR A 127 3.52 4.69 -19.07
N GLU A 128 4.30 4.97 -20.13
CA GLU A 128 5.62 5.61 -20.00
C GLU A 128 5.53 7.08 -19.61
N GLU A 129 4.47 7.77 -20.05
CA GLU A 129 4.26 9.19 -19.84
C GLU A 129 2.92 9.43 -19.18
N ILE A 130 2.89 10.47 -18.34
CA ILE A 130 1.69 10.95 -17.67
C ILE A 130 1.59 12.46 -17.88
N THR A 131 0.36 12.93 -17.98
CA THR A 131 -0.01 14.34 -18.01
C THR A 131 -0.64 14.73 -16.67
N PRO A 132 -0.80 16.04 -16.37
CA PRO A 132 -1.52 16.48 -15.16
C PRO A 132 -2.98 16.00 -15.05
N ASP A 133 -3.57 15.52 -16.13
CA ASP A 133 -4.93 14.96 -16.18
C ASP A 133 -4.96 13.43 -16.15
N THR A 134 -3.80 12.78 -16.04
CA THR A 134 -3.72 11.32 -16.03
C THR A 134 -4.19 10.75 -14.70
N ASP A 135 -5.14 9.80 -14.75
CA ASP A 135 -5.54 9.01 -13.59
C ASP A 135 -4.46 7.97 -13.25
N SER A 136 -3.47 8.41 -12.47
CA SER A 136 -2.38 7.56 -11.99
C SER A 136 -2.90 6.40 -11.13
N TRP A 137 -3.99 6.60 -10.39
CA TRP A 137 -4.60 5.56 -9.56
C TRP A 137 -5.21 4.43 -10.38
N ALA A 138 -5.78 4.70 -11.56
CA ALA A 138 -6.24 3.62 -12.44
C ALA A 138 -5.12 2.66 -12.87
N MET A 139 -3.87 3.16 -12.94
CA MET A 139 -2.69 2.38 -13.34
C MET A 139 -1.97 1.72 -12.17
N LEU A 140 -1.99 2.31 -10.98
CA LEU A 140 -1.26 1.83 -9.80
C LEU A 140 -2.16 1.11 -8.78
N GLY A 141 -3.44 1.47 -8.73
CA GLY A 141 -4.41 0.99 -7.77
C GLY A 141 -4.89 -0.43 -8.10
N THR A 142 -4.55 -1.38 -7.23
CA THR A 142 -4.93 -2.80 -7.37
C THR A 142 -6.12 -3.20 -6.49
N ASN A 143 -6.68 -2.27 -5.72
CA ASN A 143 -7.86 -2.53 -4.89
C ASN A 143 -9.06 -2.92 -5.74
N LEU A 144 -9.82 -3.94 -5.31
CA LEU A 144 -10.96 -4.47 -6.06
C LEU A 144 -12.29 -3.82 -5.66
N SER A 145 -12.36 -3.24 -4.45
CA SER A 145 -13.55 -2.58 -3.95
C SER A 145 -13.82 -1.31 -4.73
N VAL A 146 -15.04 -1.15 -5.23
CA VAL A 146 -15.53 0.05 -5.91
C VAL A 146 -16.71 0.57 -5.12
N LYS A 147 -16.70 1.86 -4.83
CA LYS A 147 -17.84 2.53 -4.21
C LYS A 147 -18.86 2.83 -5.32
N ALA A 148 -20.08 2.35 -5.15
CA ALA A 148 -21.18 2.63 -6.06
C ALA A 148 -21.79 4.01 -5.77
N ASP A 149 -22.46 4.60 -6.77
CA ASP A 149 -23.06 5.94 -6.67
C ASP A 149 -24.18 6.01 -5.62
N ASP A 150 -24.82 4.88 -5.33
CA ASP A 150 -25.84 4.73 -4.29
C ASP A 150 -25.26 4.61 -2.86
N GLY A 151 -23.93 4.72 -2.72
CA GLY A 151 -23.22 4.53 -1.46
C GLY A 151 -22.92 3.06 -1.11
N GLY A 152 -23.33 2.12 -1.97
CA GLY A 152 -23.00 0.71 -1.87
C GLY A 152 -21.56 0.37 -2.24
N TRP A 153 -21.23 -0.92 -2.15
CA TRP A 153 -19.91 -1.46 -2.50
C TRP A 153 -20.05 -2.57 -3.53
N ASP A 154 -19.23 -2.51 -4.58
CA ASP A 154 -19.06 -3.56 -5.57
C ASP A 154 -17.59 -4.06 -5.58
N THR A 155 -17.33 -5.17 -6.26
CA THR A 155 -16.01 -5.78 -6.38
C THR A 155 -15.68 -6.12 -7.83
N GLU A 156 -14.58 -5.56 -8.34
CA GLU A 156 -14.08 -5.84 -9.69
C GLU A 156 -13.34 -7.19 -9.78
N THR A 157 -14.10 -8.29 -9.66
CA THR A 157 -13.59 -9.66 -9.66
C THR A 157 -12.81 -10.02 -10.94
N ALA A 158 -13.10 -9.39 -12.07
CA ALA A 158 -12.37 -9.58 -13.33
C ALA A 158 -10.89 -9.17 -13.28
N ARG A 159 -10.46 -8.44 -12.24
CA ARG A 159 -9.05 -8.06 -11.99
C ARG A 159 -8.36 -8.94 -10.96
N LEU A 160 -9.09 -9.85 -10.31
CA LEU A 160 -8.53 -10.88 -9.45
C LEU A 160 -7.82 -11.93 -10.31
N ARG A 161 -6.62 -12.34 -9.89
CA ARG A 161 -5.82 -13.37 -10.54
C ARG A 161 -5.56 -14.45 -9.51
N LEU A 162 -6.24 -15.57 -9.68
CA LEU A 162 -6.02 -16.75 -8.83
C LEU A 162 -4.77 -17.50 -9.32
N MET A 163 -4.22 -18.32 -8.44
CA MET A 163 -3.13 -19.22 -8.80
C MET A 163 -3.68 -20.37 -9.65
N ASP A 164 -3.89 -20.09 -10.93
CA ASP A 164 -4.24 -21.07 -11.95
C ASP A 164 -3.25 -21.02 -13.14
N SER A 165 -3.24 -22.07 -13.95
CA SER A 165 -2.30 -22.19 -15.08
C SER A 165 -2.53 -21.16 -16.20
N ARG A 166 -3.64 -20.41 -16.18
CA ARG A 166 -4.01 -19.47 -17.24
C ARG A 166 -3.65 -18.04 -16.89
N ASP A 167 -3.96 -17.63 -15.67
CA ASP A 167 -3.89 -16.25 -15.23
C ASP A 167 -2.61 -15.94 -14.46
N PHE A 168 -2.07 -16.91 -13.73
CA PHE A 168 -0.86 -16.71 -12.95
C PHE A 168 0.38 -16.49 -13.83
N ASN A 169 0.48 -17.24 -14.92
CA ASN A 169 1.56 -17.10 -15.90
C ASN A 169 1.62 -15.71 -16.56
N LYS A 170 0.51 -14.95 -16.54
CA LYS A 170 0.47 -13.58 -17.07
C LYS A 170 1.12 -12.58 -16.11
N LEU A 171 1.33 -12.93 -14.84
CA LEU A 171 1.95 -12.02 -13.86
C LEU A 171 3.45 -11.85 -14.10
N GLY A 172 4.11 -12.83 -14.71
CA GLY A 172 5.56 -12.80 -14.92
C GLY A 172 6.36 -13.03 -13.64
N VAL A 173 5.77 -13.72 -12.66
CA VAL A 173 6.36 -14.02 -11.36
C VAL A 173 6.92 -15.45 -11.37
N GLY A 174 8.22 -15.59 -11.07
CA GLY A 174 8.91 -16.87 -10.98
C GLY A 174 8.86 -17.49 -9.59
N VAL A 175 9.37 -18.72 -9.45
CA VAL A 175 9.41 -19.41 -8.15
C VAL A 175 10.28 -18.66 -7.13
N ASP A 176 11.39 -18.07 -7.55
CA ASP A 176 12.27 -17.30 -6.67
C ASP A 176 11.55 -16.05 -6.11
N ASP A 177 10.75 -15.37 -6.94
CA ASP A 177 9.91 -14.24 -6.50
C ASP A 177 8.85 -14.69 -5.47
N LEU A 178 8.31 -15.90 -5.63
CA LEU A 178 7.34 -16.46 -4.68
C LEU A 178 7.99 -16.84 -3.35
N ILE A 179 9.19 -17.40 -3.38
CA ILE A 179 9.96 -17.70 -2.18
C ILE A 179 10.26 -16.40 -1.44
N GLU A 180 10.75 -15.38 -2.14
CA GLU A 180 11.03 -14.07 -1.53
C GLU A 180 9.74 -13.43 -0.99
N GLY A 181 8.65 -13.43 -1.77
CA GLY A 181 7.35 -12.92 -1.33
C GLY A 181 6.81 -13.61 -0.08
N TYR A 182 6.99 -14.94 0.02
CA TYR A 182 6.64 -15.70 1.22
C TYR A 182 7.50 -15.29 2.42
N VAL A 183 8.83 -15.20 2.25
CA VAL A 183 9.75 -14.78 3.31
C VAL A 183 9.43 -13.36 3.79
N GLN A 184 9.22 -12.41 2.87
CA GLN A 184 8.82 -11.04 3.18
C GLN A 184 7.49 -11.00 3.95
N THR A 185 6.53 -11.85 3.59
CA THR A 185 5.25 -11.96 4.30
C THR A 185 5.43 -12.47 5.73
N VAL A 186 6.23 -13.51 5.92
CA VAL A 186 6.54 -14.06 7.27
C VAL A 186 7.25 -13.02 8.14
N LEU A 187 8.21 -12.27 7.57
CA LEU A 187 8.90 -11.20 8.29
C LEU A 187 7.93 -10.08 8.69
N ALA A 188 7.04 -9.67 7.80
CA ALA A 188 6.04 -8.64 8.07
C ALA A 188 5.05 -9.06 9.17
N ILE A 189 4.51 -10.28 9.09
CA ILE A 189 3.62 -10.82 10.13
C ILE A 189 4.34 -10.87 11.48
N THR A 190 5.57 -11.36 11.51
CA THR A 190 6.37 -11.43 12.75
C THR A 190 6.63 -10.05 13.34
N ALA A 191 6.90 -9.03 12.50
CA ALA A 191 7.10 -7.66 12.96
C ALA A 191 5.82 -7.06 13.56
N ILE A 192 4.67 -7.29 12.92
CA ILE A 192 3.36 -6.85 13.42
C ILE A 192 3.05 -7.52 14.77
N ASP A 193 3.23 -8.83 14.88
CA ASP A 193 2.97 -9.59 16.11
C ASP A 193 3.85 -9.13 17.29
N ARG A 194 5.13 -8.89 17.01
CA ARG A 194 6.07 -8.32 18.01
C ARG A 194 5.66 -6.93 18.46
N MET A 195 5.16 -6.09 17.55
CA MET A 195 4.65 -4.76 17.90
C MET A 195 3.37 -4.87 18.74
N ALA A 196 2.41 -5.69 18.31
CA ALA A 196 1.15 -5.91 19.00
C ALA A 196 1.35 -6.44 20.43
N THR A 197 2.34 -7.32 20.63
CA THR A 197 2.69 -7.84 21.97
C THR A 197 3.13 -6.74 22.94
N GLN A 198 3.73 -5.64 22.46
CA GLN A 198 4.12 -4.51 23.33
C GLN A 198 2.90 -3.73 23.85
N LEU A 199 1.78 -3.78 23.12
CA LEU A 199 0.52 -3.11 23.44
C LEU A 199 -0.32 -3.88 24.46
N VAL A 200 0.05 -5.11 24.81
CA VAL A 200 -0.63 -5.93 25.82
C VAL A 200 0.29 -6.22 27.00
N ASN A 201 -0.28 -6.35 28.19
CA ASN A 201 0.47 -6.76 29.38
C ASN A 201 0.44 -8.28 29.57
N GLN A 202 1.17 -8.79 30.58
CA GLN A 202 1.25 -10.22 30.89
C GLN A 202 -0.11 -10.86 31.25
N LYS A 203 -1.12 -10.06 31.62
CA LYS A 203 -2.49 -10.51 31.90
C LYS A 203 -3.40 -10.45 30.66
N GLY A 204 -2.84 -10.14 29.48
CA GLY A 204 -3.59 -10.01 28.23
C GLY A 204 -4.39 -8.70 28.10
N ALA A 205 -4.22 -7.75 29.03
CA ALA A 205 -4.95 -6.48 28.96
C ALA A 205 -4.18 -5.44 28.14
N PHE A 206 -4.92 -4.66 27.34
CA PHE A 206 -4.40 -3.56 26.54
C PHE A 206 -3.72 -2.50 27.42
N ARG A 207 -2.71 -1.80 26.87
CA ARG A 207 -1.92 -0.77 27.55
C ARG A 207 -2.17 0.61 26.92
N PRO A 208 -3.25 1.33 27.31
CA PRO A 208 -3.61 2.64 26.76
C PRO A 208 -2.47 3.66 26.71
N ARG A 209 -1.68 3.75 27.78
CA ARG A 209 -0.56 4.70 27.87
C ARG A 209 0.56 4.39 26.86
N VAL A 210 0.82 3.11 26.61
CA VAL A 210 1.84 2.72 25.61
C VAL A 210 1.33 3.02 24.22
N PHE A 211 0.07 2.66 23.93
CA PHE A 211 -0.57 3.01 22.66
C PHE A 211 -0.50 4.53 22.38
N ALA A 212 -0.92 5.36 23.34
CA ALA A 212 -0.87 6.82 23.20
C ALA A 212 0.56 7.36 23.02
N SER A 213 1.56 6.73 23.65
CA SER A 213 2.97 7.14 23.46
C SER A 213 3.55 6.77 22.10
N MET A 214 2.98 5.77 21.42
CA MET A 214 3.45 5.28 20.12
C MET A 214 2.69 5.92 18.96
N ASN A 215 1.57 6.59 19.23
CA ASN A 215 0.71 7.16 18.21
C ASN A 215 0.66 8.69 18.33
N PRO A 216 1.20 9.44 17.36
CA PRO A 216 1.24 10.89 17.40
C PRO A 216 -0.02 11.57 16.85
N ASP A 217 -1.09 10.82 16.55
CA ASP A 217 -2.36 11.34 16.06
C ASP A 217 -3.40 11.36 17.19
N GLU A 218 -3.70 12.56 17.69
CA GLU A 218 -4.65 12.74 18.81
C GLU A 218 -6.06 12.25 18.46
N ALA A 219 -6.51 12.43 17.22
CA ALA A 219 -7.84 12.01 16.81
C ALA A 219 -7.98 10.48 16.82
N LEU A 220 -6.93 9.75 16.44
CA LEU A 220 -6.92 8.30 16.58
C LEU A 220 -6.83 7.87 18.06
N VAL A 221 -5.95 8.50 18.85
CA VAL A 221 -5.82 8.18 20.27
C VAL A 221 -7.16 8.36 20.98
N GLN A 222 -7.83 9.48 20.75
CA GLN A 222 -9.15 9.74 21.29
C GLN A 222 -10.17 8.69 20.84
N GLU A 223 -10.20 8.34 19.54
CA GLU A 223 -11.13 7.34 19.03
C GLU A 223 -10.99 5.97 19.70
N ILE A 224 -9.75 5.50 19.90
CA ILE A 224 -9.49 4.18 20.44
C ILE A 224 -9.68 4.17 21.96
N LEU A 225 -9.22 5.22 22.65
CA LEU A 225 -9.25 5.26 24.12
C LEU A 225 -10.61 5.65 24.68
N ASP A 226 -11.43 6.44 23.98
CA ASP A 226 -12.80 6.73 24.41
C ASP A 226 -13.72 5.51 24.38
N LYS A 227 -13.33 4.49 23.61
CA LYS A 227 -14.05 3.22 23.47
C LYS A 227 -13.53 2.14 24.45
N CYS A 228 -12.49 2.43 25.23
CA CYS A 228 -11.85 1.50 26.19
C CYS A 228 -12.20 1.88 27.63
#